data_AF-A0A6B1DPW3-F1
#
_entry.id   AF-A0A6B1DPW3-F1
#
_cell.length_a   1.000
_cell.length_b   1.000
_cell.length_c   1.000
_cell.angle_alpha   90.00
_cell.angle_beta   90.00
_cell.angle_gamma   90.00
#
_symmetry.space_group_name_H-M   'P 1'
#
loop_
_entity.id
_entity.type
_entity.pdbx_description
1 polymer ?
#
loop_
_entity_poly.entity_id
_entity_poly.type
_entity_poly.pdbx_seq_one_letter_code
_entity_poly.pdbx_strand_id
1 'polypeptide(L)'
;RLLDLILHRQVKRLVLTHRDRLLRFGAELVFALCEKQGVEVVVIHQTDPPAFEEELAQDVLEIITEFSARLYGRRSHKARKLIEVLKSDHAESGGEVAPAP
;
A
#
# COMPACT_ATOMS: atom_id res chain seq x y z
N ARG A 1 12.12 -9.99 10.40
CA ARG A 1 11.40 -11.23 10.79
C ARG A 1 10.87 -12.01 9.59
N LEU A 2 9.90 -11.52 8.79
CA LEU A 2 9.40 -12.28 7.63
C LEU A 2 10.50 -12.62 6.61
N LEU A 3 11.30 -11.62 6.22
CA LEU A 3 12.42 -11.82 5.29
C LEU A 3 13.44 -12.81 5.81
N ASP A 4 13.75 -12.80 7.11
CA ASP A 4 14.66 -13.77 7.72
C ASP A 4 14.13 -15.20 7.59
N LEU A 5 12.83 -15.40 7.81
CA LEU A 5 12.19 -16.70 7.65
C LEU A 5 12.24 -17.20 6.20
N ILE A 6 12.07 -16.29 5.23
CA ILE A 6 12.19 -16.61 3.79
C ILE A 6 13.65 -16.96 3.44
N LEU A 7 14.61 -16.14 3.89
CA LEU A 7 16.04 -16.31 3.61
C LEU A 7 16.61 -17.62 4.17
N HIS A 8 16.16 -18.02 5.36
CA HIS A 8 16.59 -19.26 6.01
C HIS A 8 15.71 -20.46 5.64
N ARG A 9 14.82 -20.32 4.64
CA ARG A 9 13.90 -21.38 4.16
C ARG A 9 13.05 -22.00 5.27
N GLN A 10 12.67 -21.19 6.25
CA GLN A 10 11.82 -21.58 7.37
C GLN A 10 10.32 -21.45 7.04
N VAL A 11 9.99 -20.93 5.87
CA VAL A 11 8.62 -20.79 5.36
C VAL A 11 8.55 -21.47 3.99
N LYS A 12 7.51 -22.30 3.79
CA LYS A 12 7.25 -22.95 2.49
C LYS A 12 6.24 -22.18 1.63
N ARG A 13 5.32 -21.46 2.27
CA ARG A 13 4.24 -20.74 1.61
C ARG A 13 4.00 -19.39 2.27
N LEU A 14 3.97 -18.34 1.48
CA LEU A 14 3.54 -17.00 1.86
C LEU A 14 2.12 -16.80 1.36
N VAL A 15 1.17 -16.63 2.29
CA VAL A 15 -0.24 -16.43 1.95
C VAL A 15 -0.60 -14.97 2.22
N LEU A 16 -1.09 -14.28 1.19
CA LEU A 16 -1.54 -12.91 1.24
C LEU A 16 -3.03 -12.85 1.00
N THR A 17 -3.73 -11.97 1.70
CA THR A 17 -5.13 -11.70 1.37
C THR A 17 -5.21 -10.85 0.10
N HIS A 18 -4.40 -9.81 -0.05
CA HIS A 18 -4.29 -8.98 -1.25
C HIS A 18 -2.81 -8.65 -1.53
N ARG A 19 -2.45 -8.34 -2.78
CA ARG A 19 -1.04 -8.14 -3.21
C ARG A 19 -0.40 -6.91 -2.57
N ASP A 20 -1.14 -5.82 -2.52
CA ASP A 20 -0.87 -4.50 -1.96
C ASP A 20 -0.67 -4.48 -0.43
N ARG A 21 -1.10 -5.53 0.29
CA ARG A 21 -0.92 -5.62 1.75
C ARG A 21 0.47 -6.04 2.19
N LEU A 22 1.29 -6.58 1.30
CA LEU A 22 2.66 -6.97 1.66
C LEU A 22 3.55 -5.74 1.79
N LEU A 23 3.61 -4.93 0.74
CA LEU A 23 4.37 -3.69 0.65
C LEU A 23 3.73 -2.80 -0.40
N ARG A 24 3.68 -1.49 -0.13
CA ARG A 24 3.29 -0.48 -1.11
C ARG A 24 4.29 -0.36 -2.26
N PHE A 25 5.58 -0.45 -1.93
CA PHE A 25 6.67 -0.48 -2.90
C PHE A 25 7.63 -1.62 -2.60
N GLY A 26 8.14 -2.28 -3.64
CA GLY A 26 9.14 -3.33 -3.49
C GLY A 26 8.55 -4.70 -3.13
N ALA A 27 7.25 -4.91 -3.33
CA ALA A 27 6.64 -6.24 -3.23
C ALA A 27 7.27 -7.22 -4.23
N GLU A 28 7.58 -6.75 -5.44
CA GLU A 28 8.28 -7.53 -6.48
C GLU A 28 9.61 -8.09 -5.99
N LEU A 29 10.36 -7.31 -5.20
CA LEU A 29 11.64 -7.76 -4.64
C LEU A 29 11.44 -8.90 -3.65
N VAL A 30 10.40 -8.82 -2.81
CA VAL A 30 10.07 -9.89 -1.86
C VAL A 30 9.59 -11.14 -2.59
N PHE A 31 8.78 -10.98 -3.64
CA PHE A 31 8.33 -12.11 -4.46
C PHE A 31 9.47 -12.78 -5.22
N ALA A 32 10.39 -12.02 -5.80
CA ALA A 32 11.60 -12.56 -6.42
C ALA A 32 12.47 -13.32 -5.40
N LEU A 33 12.53 -12.84 -4.16
CA LEU A 33 13.22 -13.56 -3.08
C LEU A 33 12.52 -14.86 -2.70
N CYS A 34 11.19 -14.84 -2.59
CA CYS A 34 10.38 -16.04 -2.37
C CYS A 34 10.62 -17.07 -3.46
N GLU A 35 10.57 -16.67 -4.73
CA GLU A 35 10.84 -17.53 -5.89
C GLU A 35 12.23 -18.16 -5.80
N LYS A 36 13.27 -17.35 -5.55
CA LYS A 36 14.66 -17.84 -5.41
C LYS A 36 14.83 -18.83 -4.26
N GLN A 37 14.04 -18.71 -3.21
CA GLN A 37 14.09 -19.59 -2.03
C GLN A 37 13.11 -20.78 -2.12
N GLY A 38 12.34 -20.90 -3.20
CA GLY A 38 11.33 -21.95 -3.38
C GLY A 38 10.12 -21.80 -2.46
N VAL A 39 9.80 -20.56 -2.07
CA VAL A 39 8.61 -20.22 -1.28
C VAL A 39 7.45 -19.93 -2.22
N GLU A 40 6.37 -20.70 -2.11
CA GLU A 40 5.15 -20.49 -2.88
C GLU A 40 4.40 -19.24 -2.38
N VAL A 41 4.01 -18.35 -3.27
CA VAL A 41 3.21 -17.16 -2.94
C VAL A 41 1.77 -17.38 -3.39
N VAL A 42 0.81 -17.27 -2.47
CA VAL A 42 -0.62 -17.45 -2.75
C VAL A 42 -1.37 -16.19 -2.34
N VAL A 43 -2.20 -15.63 -3.23
CA VAL A 43 -3.05 -14.47 -2.95
C VAL A 43 -4.52 -14.92 -2.93
N ILE A 44 -5.19 -14.79 -1.79
CA ILE A 44 -6.53 -15.35 -1.54
C ILE A 44 -7.64 -14.49 -2.16
N HIS A 45 -7.59 -13.17 -2.00
CA HIS A 45 -8.59 -12.25 -2.53
C HIS A 45 -8.02 -11.48 -3.73
N GLN A 46 -8.57 -11.79 -4.89
CA GLN A 46 -8.57 -10.90 -6.05
C GLN A 46 -9.92 -10.18 -6.04
N THR A 47 -10.13 -9.25 -5.11
CA THR A 47 -11.15 -8.23 -5.33
C THR A 47 -10.70 -7.35 -6.49
N ASP A 48 -11.65 -6.77 -7.22
CA ASP A 48 -11.33 -5.77 -8.22
C ASP A 48 -10.43 -4.72 -7.58
N PRO A 49 -9.26 -4.45 -8.16
CA PRO A 49 -8.38 -3.43 -7.63
C PRO A 49 -9.13 -2.09 -7.62
N PRO A 50 -8.87 -1.22 -6.62
CA PRO A 50 -9.34 0.16 -6.70
C PRO A 50 -8.89 0.79 -8.03
N ALA A 51 -9.58 1.86 -8.45
CA ALA A 51 -9.15 2.55 -9.65
C ALA A 51 -7.68 2.98 -9.51
N PHE A 52 -6.91 2.94 -10.59
CA PHE A 52 -5.48 3.29 -10.56
C PHE A 52 -5.22 4.65 -9.87
N GLU A 53 -6.12 5.61 -10.09
CA GLU A 53 -6.06 6.93 -9.47
C GLU A 53 -6.25 6.88 -7.94
N GLU A 54 -7.14 6.03 -7.44
CA GLU A 54 -7.38 5.82 -6.00
C GLU A 54 -6.20 5.12 -5.33
N GLU A 55 -5.59 4.12 -5.98
CA GLU A 55 -4.39 3.45 -5.49
C GLU A 55 -3.22 4.44 -5.39
N LEU A 56 -2.99 5.20 -6.46
CA LEU A 56 -1.91 6.20 -6.53
C LEU A 56 -2.10 7.30 -5.47
N ALA A 57 -3.33 7.79 -5.31
CA ALA A 57 -3.70 8.75 -4.28
C ALA A 57 -3.33 8.25 -2.88
N GLN A 58 -3.71 7.02 -2.58
CA GLN A 58 -3.49 6.40 -1.29
C GLN A 58 -1.99 6.21 -0.99
N ASP A 59 -1.21 5.82 -1.99
CA ASP A 59 0.24 5.66 -1.89
C ASP A 59 0.94 6.99 -1.60
N VAL A 60 0.55 8.05 -2.32
CA VAL A 60 1.10 9.39 -2.13
C VAL A 60 0.76 9.92 -0.74
N LEU A 61 -0.49 9.73 -0.28
CA LEU A 61 -0.91 10.12 1.07
C LEU A 61 -0.10 9.40 2.16
N GLU A 62 0.21 8.12 1.98
CA GLU A 62 1.06 7.37 2.92
C GLU A 62 2.49 7.88 2.96
N ILE A 63 3.08 8.15 1.79
CA ILE A 63 4.42 8.75 1.69
C ILE A 63 4.44 10.07 2.46
N ILE A 64 3.52 11.00 2.13
CA ILE A 64 3.49 12.32 2.75
C ILE A 64 3.26 12.19 4.27
N THR A 65 2.40 11.27 4.70
CA THR A 65 2.12 11.03 6.12
C THR A 65 3.38 10.60 6.88
N GLU A 66 4.14 9.63 6.35
CA GLU A 66 5.36 9.15 6.99
C GLU A 66 6.47 10.22 6.99
N PHE A 67 6.65 10.95 5.88
CA PHE A 67 7.60 12.06 5.84
C PHE A 67 7.23 13.21 6.79
N SER A 68 5.94 13.56 6.86
CA SER A 68 5.43 14.60 7.78
C SER A 68 5.63 14.20 9.24
N ALA A 69 5.40 12.91 9.57
CA ALA A 69 5.66 12.37 10.89
C ALA A 69 7.15 12.44 11.27
N ARG A 70 8.06 12.25 10.32
CA ARG A 70 9.51 12.38 10.54
C ARG A 70 9.97 13.83 10.63
N LEU A 71 9.47 14.71 9.76
CA LEU A 71 9.86 16.12 9.70
C LEU A 71 9.32 16.94 10.88
N TYR A 72 8.05 16.74 11.22
CA TYR A 72 7.37 17.56 12.22
C TYR A 72 7.16 16.83 13.55
N GLY A 73 7.31 15.50 13.57
CA GLY A 73 6.99 14.64 14.71
C GLY A 73 5.58 14.04 14.61
N ARG A 74 5.43 12.78 15.04
CA ARG A 74 4.19 11.99 14.93
C ARG A 74 2.94 12.62 15.54
N ARG A 75 3.10 13.52 16.53
CA ARG A 75 2.00 14.22 17.22
C ARG A 75 1.92 15.71 16.88
N SER A 76 2.65 16.17 15.88
CA SER A 76 2.69 17.58 15.54
C SER A 76 1.40 18.05 14.90
N HIS A 77 0.89 19.17 15.40
CA HIS A 77 -0.29 19.84 14.84
C HIS A 77 -0.06 20.27 13.38
N LYS A 78 1.19 20.54 13.00
CA LYS A 78 1.56 20.87 11.60
C LYS A 78 1.40 19.65 10.68
N ALA A 79 1.86 18.48 11.10
CA ALA A 79 1.68 17.23 10.34
C ALA A 79 0.20 16.89 10.17
N ARG A 80 -0.59 17.03 11.25
CA ARG A 80 -2.03 16.74 11.21
C ARG A 80 -2.78 17.66 10.24
N LYS A 81 -2.49 18.96 10.28
CA LYS A 81 -3.12 19.95 9.40
C LYS A 81 -2.79 19.69 7.92
N LEU A 82 -1.54 19.32 7.60
CA LEU A 82 -1.16 18.99 6.22
C LEU A 82 -1.92 17.76 5.70
N ILE A 83 -2.03 16.71 6.51
CA ILE A 83 -2.76 15.50 6.13
C ILE A 83 -4.26 15.79 5.96
N GLU A 84 -4.85 16.65 6.79
CA GLU A 84 -6.26 17.04 6.67
C GLU A 84 -6.54 17.78 5.36
N VAL A 85 -5.68 18.72 4.96
CA VAL A 85 -5.82 19.43 3.67
C VAL A 85 -5.71 18.47 2.48
N LEU A 86 -4.73 17.56 2.51
CA LEU A 86 -4.56 16.60 1.40
C LEU A 86 -5.71 15.58 1.29
N LYS A 87 -6.41 15.32 2.40
CA LYS A 87 -7.59 14.45 2.41
C LYS A 87 -8.86 15.16 1.94
N SER A 88 -9.01 16.46 2.20
CA SER A 88 -10.18 17.21 1.72
C SER A 88 -10.19 17.34 0.20
N ASP A 89 -9.03 17.52 -0.41
CA ASP A 89 -8.91 17.67 -1.87
C ASP A 89 -9.26 16.36 -2.62
N HIS A 90 -9.15 15.21 -1.95
CA HIS A 90 -9.52 13.90 -2.53
C HIS A 90 -11.02 13.58 -2.48
N ALA A 91 -11.79 14.25 -1.63
CA ALA A 91 -13.23 13.98 -1.46
C ALA A 91 -14.10 14.69 -2.52
N GLU A 92 -13.54 15.63 -3.29
CA GLU A 92 -14.28 16.46 -4.25
C GLU A 92 -14.27 15.93 -5.70
N SER A 93 -13.58 14.82 -6.01
CA SER A 93 -13.50 14.27 -7.39
C SER A 93 -14.49 13.14 -7.69
N GLY A 94 -15.42 12.81 -6.80
CA GLY A 94 -16.51 11.86 -7.03
C GLY A 94 -17.65 12.43 -7.88
N GLY A 95 -17.34 12.88 -9.09
CA GLY A 95 -18.31 13.41 -10.05
C GLY A 95 -19.17 12.31 -10.67
N GLU A 96 -20.46 12.38 -10.38
CA GLU A 96 -21.58 11.59 -10.93
C GLU A 96 -21.49 11.45 -12.46
N VAL A 97 -21.27 10.22 -12.96
CA VAL A 97 -21.41 9.93 -14.39
C VAL A 97 -22.89 9.76 -14.70
N ALA A 98 -23.50 10.81 -15.24
CA ALA A 98 -24.85 10.75 -15.80
C ALA A 98 -24.93 9.65 -16.89
N PRO A 99 -26.01 8.86 -16.95
CA PRO A 99 -26.17 7.89 -18.03
C PRO A 99 -26.40 8.65 -19.35
N ALA A 100 -25.56 8.35 -20.34
CA ALA A 100 -25.70 8.83 -21.72
C ALA A 100 -26.99 8.24 -22.36
N PRO A 101 -27.59 8.93 -23.35
CA PRO A 101 -28.97 8.69 -23.82
C PRO A 101 -29.21 7.31 -24.44
#